data_AF-A0A5A7T8H5-F1
#
_entry.id   AF-A0A5A7T8H5-F1
#
_cell.length_a   1.000
_cell.length_b   1.000
_cell.length_c   1.000
_cell.angle_alpha   90.00
_cell.angle_beta   90.00
_cell.angle_gamma   90.00
#
_symmetry.space_group_name_H-M   'P 1'
#
loop_
_entity.id
_entity.type
_entity.pdbx_description
1 polymer ?
#
loop_
_entity_poly.entity_id
_entity_poly.type
_entity_poly.pdbx_seq_one_letter_code
_entity_poly.pdbx_strand_id
1 'polypeptide(L)'
;MTPLPPLLSSNKLLPHSSPTSLLSKSIRPTMSSSTTSSFSISFPENRVVLGVGTVSVDFLAAVASYPNPDDKIRTTSLKVQGGGNVGNALTSAARLGLTPRIISKVADDSQGRSIIEELEADGVDTSFLVVSSS
;
A
#
# COMPACT_ATOMS: atom_id res chain seq x y z
N MET A 1 58.26 -1.26 28.29
CA MET A 1 57.73 -2.50 28.88
C MET A 1 57.21 -2.19 30.27
N THR A 2 55.89 -2.13 30.43
CA THR A 2 55.07 -2.37 31.63
C THR A 2 53.60 -2.32 31.19
N PRO A 3 52.68 -3.07 31.84
CA PRO A 3 51.72 -3.93 31.13
C PRO A 3 50.28 -3.39 31.06
N LEU A 4 49.48 -4.01 30.17
CA LEU A 4 48.02 -3.84 30.06
C LEU A 4 47.27 -4.33 31.33
N PRO A 5 46.22 -3.63 31.79
CA PRO A 5 45.27 -4.18 32.76
C PRO A 5 44.10 -4.95 32.08
N PRO A 6 43.41 -5.85 32.82
CA PRO A 6 42.55 -6.89 32.25
C PRO A 6 41.09 -6.45 32.04
N LEU A 7 40.41 -7.16 31.12
CA LEU A 7 38.96 -7.13 30.90
C LEU A 7 38.21 -7.66 32.14
N LEU A 8 37.29 -6.86 32.68
CA LEU A 8 36.25 -7.33 33.60
C LEU A 8 34.87 -6.86 33.14
N SER A 9 34.04 -7.86 32.85
CA SER A 9 32.60 -7.73 32.60
C SER A 9 31.88 -7.24 33.86
N SER A 10 30.94 -6.31 33.71
CA SER A 10 29.90 -6.05 34.72
C SER A 10 28.69 -5.40 34.07
N ASN A 11 27.60 -6.17 34.04
CA ASN A 11 26.26 -5.74 33.64
C ASN A 11 25.83 -4.48 34.40
N LYS A 12 25.52 -3.41 33.65
CA LYS A 12 24.76 -2.26 34.16
C LYS A 12 23.28 -2.65 34.26
N LEU A 13 22.81 -2.90 35.49
CA LEU A 13 21.39 -3.01 35.83
C LEU A 13 20.91 -1.68 36.44
N LEU A 14 19.99 -0.99 35.76
CA LEU A 14 19.05 0.02 36.30
C LEU A 14 17.90 0.20 35.28
N PRO A 15 16.68 0.65 35.65
CA PRO A 15 16.01 0.63 36.95
C PRO A 15 14.59 -0.02 36.88
N HIS A 16 14.11 -0.52 38.02
CA HIS A 16 12.71 -0.94 38.19
C HIS A 16 11.89 0.26 38.70
N SER A 17 11.02 0.82 37.86
CA SER A 17 10.03 1.84 38.27
C SER A 17 8.65 1.44 37.76
N SER A 18 7.76 1.16 38.70
CA SER A 18 6.37 0.74 38.53
C SER A 18 5.54 1.76 37.73
N PRO A 19 4.65 1.34 36.81
CA PRO A 19 3.71 2.26 36.20
C PRO A 19 2.50 2.50 37.12
N THR A 20 2.35 3.75 37.55
CA THR A 20 1.14 4.30 38.17
C THR A 20 -0.02 4.22 37.17
N SER A 21 -1.16 3.66 37.57
CA SER A 21 -2.34 3.56 36.70
C SER A 21 -3.01 4.93 36.54
N LEU A 22 -2.84 5.53 35.36
CA LEU A 22 -3.65 6.67 34.95
C LEU A 22 -5.01 6.15 34.47
N LEU A 23 -6.02 6.33 35.32
CA LEU A 23 -7.42 6.05 35.03
C LEU A 23 -7.91 6.99 33.92
N SER A 24 -7.81 6.57 32.66
CA SER A 24 -8.47 7.26 31.56
C SER A 24 -9.98 7.01 31.66
N LYS A 25 -10.75 8.08 31.88
CA LYS A 25 -12.21 8.04 31.76
C LYS A 25 -12.54 7.72 30.31
N SER A 26 -12.92 6.46 30.05
CA SER A 26 -13.52 6.04 28.79
C SER A 26 -14.85 6.75 28.62
N ILE A 27 -14.88 7.79 27.77
CA ILE A 27 -16.13 8.39 27.30
C ILE A 27 -16.67 7.44 26.25
N ARG A 28 -17.54 6.52 26.67
CA ARG A 28 -18.28 5.63 25.77
C ARG A 28 -19.51 6.40 25.28
N PRO A 29 -19.62 6.77 23.99
CA PRO A 29 -20.86 7.35 23.49
C PRO A 29 -21.95 6.27 23.55
N THR A 30 -22.95 6.49 24.39
CA THR A 30 -24.15 5.65 24.44
C THR A 30 -24.98 5.95 23.19
N MET A 31 -24.96 5.06 22.19
CA MET A 31 -25.88 5.16 21.07
C MET A 31 -27.27 4.74 21.53
N SER A 32 -28.16 5.71 21.72
CA SER A 32 -29.60 5.46 21.81
C SER A 32 -30.05 4.84 20.49
N SER A 33 -30.62 3.64 20.57
CA SER A 33 -31.23 2.92 19.44
C SER A 33 -32.41 3.73 18.91
N SER A 34 -32.13 4.65 17.99
CA SER A 34 -33.12 5.27 17.13
C SER A 34 -33.44 4.27 16.02
N THR A 35 -34.73 4.01 15.85
CA THR A 35 -35.34 3.07 14.91
C THR A 35 -34.72 3.18 13.52
N THR A 36 -33.75 2.32 13.21
CA THR A 36 -33.25 2.17 11.85
C THR A 36 -34.32 1.46 11.06
N SER A 37 -35.11 2.20 10.27
CA SER A 37 -35.92 1.59 9.22
C SER A 37 -34.97 0.79 8.34
N SER A 38 -35.10 -0.52 8.37
CA SER A 38 -34.32 -1.45 7.58
C SER A 38 -34.63 -1.24 6.11
N PHE A 39 -33.90 -0.32 5.47
CA PHE A 39 -33.81 -0.28 4.03
C PHE A 39 -33.07 -1.54 3.60
N SER A 40 -33.82 -2.61 3.32
CA SER A 40 -33.28 -3.80 2.65
C SER A 40 -33.02 -3.42 1.19
N ILE A 41 -31.87 -2.81 0.94
CA ILE A 41 -31.37 -2.65 -0.42
C ILE A 41 -31.03 -4.06 -0.91
N SER A 42 -31.89 -4.63 -1.76
CA SER A 42 -31.55 -5.85 -2.50
C SER A 42 -30.48 -5.48 -3.51
N PHE A 43 -29.25 -5.90 -3.26
CA PHE A 43 -28.17 -5.66 -4.19
C PHE A 43 -28.10 -6.80 -5.21
N PRO A 44 -27.71 -6.52 -6.46
CA PRO A 44 -27.51 -7.57 -7.46
C PRO A 44 -26.47 -8.59 -6.99
N GLU A 45 -26.73 -9.87 -7.24
CA GLU A 45 -25.86 -11.00 -6.90
C GLU A 45 -24.45 -10.87 -7.51
N ASN A 46 -24.33 -10.16 -8.63
CA ASN A 46 -23.07 -10.00 -9.35
C ASN A 46 -22.61 -8.53 -9.33
N ARG A 47 -21.94 -8.12 -8.24
CA ARG A 47 -21.48 -6.73 -8.07
C ARG A 47 -20.16 -6.50 -8.78
N VAL A 48 -20.18 -5.55 -9.70
CA VAL A 48 -18.98 -5.06 -10.38
C VAL A 48 -18.45 -3.82 -9.69
N VAL A 49 -17.13 -3.75 -9.51
CA VAL A 49 -16.41 -2.53 -9.10
C VAL A 49 -15.78 -1.92 -10.35
N LEU A 50 -16.32 -0.80 -10.82
CA LEU A 50 -15.78 -0.11 -11.99
C LEU A 50 -14.81 1.00 -11.55
N GLY A 51 -13.55 0.90 -11.95
CA GLY A 51 -12.57 1.97 -11.79
C GLY A 51 -12.37 2.73 -13.09
N VAL A 52 -12.34 4.07 -13.00
CA VAL A 52 -12.05 4.95 -14.13
C VAL A 52 -10.92 5.88 -13.72
N GLY A 53 -9.83 5.87 -14.49
CA GLY A 53 -8.69 6.74 -14.21
C GLY A 53 -7.36 6.10 -14.53
N THR A 54 -6.32 6.47 -13.80
CA THR A 54 -4.92 6.22 -14.18
C THR A 54 -4.38 4.90 -13.63
N VAL A 55 -3.65 4.22 -14.49
CA VAL A 55 -2.72 3.12 -14.18
C VAL A 55 -1.32 3.55 -14.62
N SER A 56 -0.30 3.12 -13.87
CA SER A 56 1.09 3.49 -14.15
C SER A 56 2.04 2.32 -13.90
N VAL A 57 3.28 2.51 -14.31
CA VAL A 57 4.41 1.71 -13.85
C VAL A 57 5.27 2.58 -12.94
N ASP A 58 5.53 2.09 -11.74
CA ASP A 58 6.28 2.79 -10.71
C ASP A 58 7.73 2.26 -10.69
N PHE A 59 8.69 3.18 -10.88
CA PHE A 59 10.12 2.90 -10.77
C PHE A 59 10.61 3.24 -9.37
N LEU A 60 10.72 2.21 -8.53
CA LEU A 60 11.07 2.34 -7.13
C LEU A 60 12.58 2.12 -6.94
N ALA A 61 13.31 3.22 -6.75
CA ALA A 61 14.75 3.21 -6.52
C ALA A 61 15.09 3.41 -5.03
N ALA A 62 15.74 2.42 -4.42
CA ALA A 62 16.26 2.53 -3.07
C ALA A 62 17.62 3.24 -3.07
N VAL A 63 17.80 4.21 -2.18
CA VAL A 63 19.03 5.00 -1.99
C VAL A 63 19.36 5.06 -0.50
N ALA A 64 20.64 5.27 -0.17
CA ALA A 64 21.08 5.34 1.23
C ALA A 64 20.51 6.56 1.98
N SER A 65 20.26 7.65 1.26
CA SER A 65 19.71 8.89 1.78
C SER A 65 19.09 9.71 0.65
N TYR A 66 18.23 10.67 1.01
CA TYR A 66 17.75 11.67 0.07
C TYR A 66 18.92 12.55 -0.42
N PRO A 67 19.03 12.87 -1.72
CA PRO A 67 20.14 13.66 -2.23
C PRO A 67 20.00 15.14 -1.87
N ASN A 68 21.12 15.83 -1.62
CA ASN A 68 21.13 17.29 -1.67
C ASN A 68 21.10 17.75 -3.14
N PRO A 69 20.83 19.06 -3.40
CA PRO A 69 21.01 19.60 -4.75
C PRO A 69 22.39 19.24 -5.31
N ASP A 70 22.41 18.79 -6.58
CA ASP A 70 23.59 18.36 -7.35
C ASP A 70 24.31 17.08 -6.88
N ASP A 71 23.85 16.42 -5.81
CA ASP A 71 24.42 15.13 -5.40
C ASP A 71 24.03 14.01 -6.38
N LYS A 72 25.00 13.13 -6.69
CA LYS A 72 24.79 11.89 -7.43
C LYS A 72 24.96 10.70 -6.49
N ILE A 73 23.85 10.15 -6.01
CA ILE A 73 23.85 8.98 -5.12
C ILE A 73 23.56 7.72 -5.93
N ARG A 74 24.32 6.66 -5.67
CA ARG A 74 24.10 5.36 -6.31
C ARG A 74 22.90 4.64 -5.71
N THR A 75 22.00 4.19 -6.58
CA THR A 75 20.89 3.30 -6.24
C THR A 75 21.40 1.94 -5.75
N THR A 76 20.86 1.44 -4.64
CA THR A 76 21.18 0.12 -4.08
C THR A 76 20.28 -0.99 -4.64
N SER A 77 19.04 -0.65 -5.01
CA SER A 77 18.10 -1.55 -5.65
C SER A 77 17.09 -0.76 -6.49
N LEU A 78 16.69 -1.31 -7.64
CA LEU A 78 15.63 -0.78 -8.49
C LEU A 78 14.56 -1.86 -8.66
N LYS A 79 13.30 -1.49 -8.44
CA LYS A 79 12.13 -2.34 -8.71
C LYS A 79 11.18 -1.62 -9.66
N VAL A 80 10.58 -2.39 -10.54
CA VAL A 80 9.52 -1.95 -11.45
C VAL A 80 8.25 -2.64 -11.00
N GLN A 81 7.19 -1.90 -10.71
CA GLN A 81 5.92 -2.42 -10.19
C GLN A 81 4.75 -1.72 -10.86
N GLY A 82 3.60 -2.38 -10.96
CA GLY A 82 2.35 -1.72 -11.29
C GLY A 82 1.96 -0.66 -10.25
N GLY A 83 1.24 0.35 -10.71
CA GLY A 83 0.84 1.47 -9.88
C GLY A 83 -0.39 2.22 -10.40
N GLY A 84 -0.53 3.45 -9.91
CA GLY A 84 -1.66 4.30 -10.20
C GLY A 84 -2.83 4.06 -9.24
N ASN A 85 -3.54 5.14 -8.91
CA ASN A 85 -4.60 5.10 -7.89
C ASN A 85 -5.69 4.08 -8.22
N VAL A 86 -6.08 3.98 -9.49
CA VAL A 86 -7.12 3.05 -9.93
C VAL A 86 -6.57 1.62 -10.00
N GLY A 87 -5.36 1.43 -10.52
CA GLY A 87 -4.69 0.12 -10.54
C GLY A 87 -4.61 -0.49 -9.15
N ASN A 88 -4.04 0.24 -8.19
CA ASN A 88 -3.91 -0.22 -6.80
C ASN A 88 -5.26 -0.54 -6.15
N ALA A 89 -6.29 0.29 -6.39
CA ALA A 89 -7.61 0.09 -5.82
C ALA A 89 -8.31 -1.16 -6.38
N LEU A 90 -8.23 -1.37 -7.70
CA LEU A 90 -8.86 -2.51 -8.36
C LEU A 90 -8.13 -3.83 -8.10
N THR A 91 -6.80 -3.83 -8.07
CA THR A 91 -6.02 -4.98 -7.59
C THR A 91 -6.43 -5.37 -6.16
N SER A 92 -6.57 -4.38 -5.27
CA SER A 92 -7.02 -4.63 -3.90
C SER A 92 -8.45 -5.19 -3.87
N ALA A 93 -9.36 -4.65 -4.68
CA ALA A 93 -10.73 -5.15 -4.80
C ALA A 93 -10.76 -6.61 -5.30
N ALA A 94 -9.95 -6.94 -6.31
CA ALA A 94 -9.86 -8.29 -6.85
C ALA A 94 -9.39 -9.29 -5.78
N ARG A 95 -8.34 -8.93 -5.04
CA ARG A 95 -7.79 -9.76 -3.95
C ARG A 95 -8.75 -9.96 -2.79
N LEU A 96 -9.72 -9.05 -2.61
CA LEU A 96 -10.81 -9.19 -1.64
C LEU A 96 -11.99 -10.04 -2.16
N GLY A 97 -11.88 -10.60 -3.36
CA GLY A 97 -12.92 -11.45 -3.98
C GLY A 97 -14.03 -10.67 -4.67
N LEU A 98 -13.84 -9.38 -4.96
CA LEU A 98 -14.78 -8.60 -5.76
C LEU A 98 -14.51 -8.81 -7.27
N THR A 99 -15.39 -8.28 -8.11
CA THR A 99 -15.26 -8.34 -9.57
C THR A 99 -14.93 -6.96 -10.14
N PRO A 100 -13.64 -6.57 -10.17
CA PRO A 100 -13.24 -5.26 -10.70
C PRO A 100 -13.15 -5.22 -12.22
N ARG A 101 -13.49 -4.07 -12.79
CA ARG A 101 -13.28 -3.73 -14.20
C ARG A 101 -12.66 -2.35 -14.30
N ILE A 102 -11.84 -2.13 -15.33
CA ILE A 102 -11.14 -0.86 -15.51
C ILE A 102 -11.46 -0.19 -16.85
N ILE A 103 -11.68 1.13 -16.81
CA ILE A 103 -11.66 2.02 -17.98
C ILE A 103 -10.44 2.92 -17.83
N SER A 104 -9.47 2.76 -18.72
CA SER A 104 -8.26 3.56 -18.76
C SER A 104 -7.65 3.55 -20.16
N LYS A 105 -6.51 4.22 -20.31
CA LYS A 105 -5.73 4.26 -21.54
C LYS A 105 -4.28 3.94 -21.23
N VAL A 106 -3.68 3.06 -22.03
CA VAL A 106 -2.26 2.69 -21.94
C VAL A 106 -1.57 2.86 -23.30
N ALA A 107 -0.25 2.99 -23.28
CA ALA A 107 0.57 3.05 -24.47
C ALA A 107 0.73 1.66 -25.12
N ASP A 108 0.91 1.59 -26.44
CA ASP A 108 1.31 0.37 -27.16
C ASP A 108 2.82 0.14 -27.06
N ASP A 109 3.32 0.03 -25.83
CA ASP A 109 4.72 -0.26 -25.53
C ASP A 109 4.85 -1.40 -24.52
N SER A 110 6.09 -1.73 -24.15
CA SER A 110 6.35 -2.81 -23.18
C SER A 110 5.76 -2.51 -21.80
N GLN A 111 5.66 -1.24 -21.40
CA GLN A 111 5.10 -0.86 -20.10
C GLN A 111 3.59 -0.98 -20.11
N GLY A 112 2.93 -0.53 -21.18
CA GLY A 112 1.49 -0.71 -21.35
C GLY A 112 1.06 -2.18 -21.38
N ARG A 113 1.84 -3.04 -22.06
CA ARG A 113 1.62 -4.50 -22.04
C ARG A 113 1.80 -5.08 -20.64
N SER A 114 2.86 -4.69 -19.92
CA SER A 114 3.08 -5.12 -18.54
C SER A 114 1.95 -4.72 -17.60
N ILE A 115 1.38 -3.51 -17.76
CA ILE A 115 0.22 -3.06 -16.98
C ILE A 115 -0.98 -3.98 -17.21
N ILE A 116 -1.29 -4.29 -18.48
CA ILE A 116 -2.43 -5.17 -18.83
C ILE A 116 -2.22 -6.56 -18.22
N GLU A 117 -1.04 -7.15 -18.42
CA GLU A 117 -0.69 -8.48 -17.91
C GLU A 117 -0.78 -8.56 -16.37
N GLU A 118 -0.30 -7.54 -15.65
CA GLU A 118 -0.33 -7.49 -14.19
C GLU A 118 -1.76 -7.35 -13.65
N LEU A 119 -2.57 -6.47 -14.26
CA LEU A 119 -3.98 -6.30 -13.89
C LEU A 119 -4.79 -7.59 -14.12
N GLU A 120 -4.59 -8.26 -15.26
CA GLU A 120 -5.26 -9.52 -15.58
C GLU A 120 -4.82 -10.64 -14.62
N ALA A 121 -3.54 -10.70 -14.28
CA ALA A 121 -3.01 -11.66 -13.31
C ALA A 121 -3.63 -11.47 -11.91
N ASP A 122 -3.94 -10.23 -11.51
CA ASP A 122 -4.65 -9.93 -10.28
C ASP A 122 -6.18 -10.17 -10.38
N GLY A 123 -6.72 -10.48 -11.57
CA GLY A 123 -8.14 -10.75 -11.78
C GLY A 123 -8.98 -9.50 -12.09
N VAL A 124 -8.35 -8.42 -12.55
CA VAL A 124 -9.03 -7.21 -13.03
C VAL A 124 -9.39 -7.36 -14.50
N ASP A 125 -10.66 -7.12 -14.85
CA ASP A 125 -11.13 -7.12 -16.24
C ASP A 125 -10.65 -5.86 -16.98
N THR A 126 -9.79 -6.08 -17.97
CA THR A 126 -9.12 -5.09 -18.82
C THR A 126 -9.85 -4.85 -20.15
N SER A 127 -11.02 -5.44 -20.38
CA SER A 127 -11.73 -5.38 -21.68
C SER A 127 -12.06 -3.95 -22.17
N PHE A 128 -12.03 -2.95 -21.28
CA PHE A 128 -12.29 -1.54 -21.60
C PHE A 128 -11.03 -0.65 -21.52
N LEU A 129 -9.84 -1.25 -21.47
CA LEU A 129 -8.59 -0.52 -21.66
C LEU A 129 -8.39 -0.16 -23.13
N VAL A 130 -8.10 1.10 -23.40
CA VAL A 130 -7.73 1.57 -24.74
C VAL A 130 -6.21 1.56 -24.86
N VAL A 131 -5.70 0.81 -25.83
CA VAL A 131 -4.28 0.83 -26.21
C VAL A 131 -4.09 1.84 -27.33
N SER A 132 -3.13 2.76 -27.18
CA SER A 132 -2.78 3.72 -28.24
C SER A 132 -1.29 3.76 -28.50
N SER A 133 -0.90 3.88 -29.78
CA SER A 133 0.48 4.20 -30.15
C SER A 133 0.87 5.58 -29.60
N SER A 134 2.04 5.62 -28.96
CA SER A 134 2.68 6.80 -28.36
C SER A 134 3.13 7.82 -29.40
#